data_AF-A0A2D7RR00-F1
#
_entry.id   AF-A0A2D7RR00-F1
#
_cell.length_a   1.000
_cell.length_b   1.000
_cell.length_c   1.000
_cell.angle_alpha   90.00
_cell.angle_beta   90.00
_cell.angle_gamma   90.00
#
_symmetry.space_group_name_H-M   'P 1'
#
loop_
_entity.id
_entity.type
_entity.pdbx_description
1 polymer ?
#
loop_
_entity_poly.entity_id
_entity_poly.type
_entity_poly.pdbx_seq_one_letter_code
_entity_poly.pdbx_strand_id
1 'polypeptide(L)'
;IDDLITKGVSEPYRMFTSRAEYRLSLRADNADQRLTPLGIKIDCVGKDRSKIFLDKQKKLIQILDHLKSNLISPNEASKHDIKIAQDGVKRSGLELMGQRNLNMAKIRQIWPTLPSYGADLDDQVEIDAHYSGYLKRQSHDIAAFKKDESIKIPDKIDYDIFSGLSNEIKSKLKIIRPKTLGQALRIDGVTPAAAIILLGYIKSKIKRASA
;
A
#
# COMPACT_ATOMS: atom_id res chain seq x y z
N ILE A 1 -14.90 -11.69 1.29
CA ILE A 1 -14.97 -12.82 0.32
C ILE A 1 -13.75 -13.70 0.50
N ASP A 2 -12.54 -13.22 0.21
CA ASP A 2 -11.30 -14.01 0.36
C ASP A 2 -11.16 -14.70 1.73
N ASP A 3 -11.33 -13.97 2.84
CA ASP A 3 -11.31 -14.54 4.20
C ASP A 3 -12.31 -15.70 4.38
N LEU A 4 -13.52 -15.59 3.81
CA LEU A 4 -14.56 -16.63 3.95
C LEU A 4 -14.17 -17.92 3.25
N ILE A 5 -13.54 -17.81 2.07
CA ILE A 5 -13.19 -18.96 1.23
C ILE A 5 -11.90 -19.62 1.73
N THR A 6 -10.96 -18.83 2.27
CA THR A 6 -9.63 -19.30 2.67
C THR A 6 -9.55 -19.78 4.11
N LYS A 7 -10.20 -19.08 5.05
CA LYS A 7 -10.09 -19.37 6.49
C LYS A 7 -11.30 -20.13 7.03
N GLY A 8 -12.41 -20.13 6.30
CA GLY A 8 -13.69 -20.60 6.82
C GLY A 8 -14.18 -19.73 7.98
N VAL A 9 -15.33 -20.10 8.55
CA VAL A 9 -15.95 -19.36 9.66
C VAL A 9 -16.56 -20.34 10.65
N SER A 10 -16.16 -20.25 11.92
CA SER A 10 -16.80 -20.98 13.03
C SER A 10 -17.96 -20.20 13.64
N GLU A 11 -17.98 -18.88 13.46
CA GLU A 11 -19.02 -17.96 13.93
C GLU A 11 -19.39 -16.97 12.80
N PRO A 12 -20.55 -16.30 12.86
CA PRO A 12 -20.95 -15.35 11.82
C PRO A 12 -19.89 -14.28 11.58
N TYR A 13 -19.38 -14.22 10.34
CA TYR A 13 -18.31 -13.30 9.97
C TYR A 13 -18.71 -11.84 10.10
N ARG A 14 -17.83 -11.02 10.69
CA ARG A 14 -18.02 -9.58 10.85
C ARG A 14 -16.90 -8.83 10.16
N MET A 15 -17.24 -7.88 9.28
CA MET A 15 -16.23 -7.09 8.56
C MET A 15 -15.31 -6.30 9.50
N PHE A 16 -15.81 -5.89 10.68
CA PHE A 16 -15.04 -5.14 11.67
C PHE A 16 -13.91 -5.95 12.32
N THR A 17 -13.98 -7.29 12.28
CA THR A 17 -12.91 -8.17 12.79
C THR A 17 -11.89 -8.53 11.70
N SER A 18 -12.16 -8.16 10.44
CA SER A 18 -11.24 -8.39 9.32
C SER A 18 -10.10 -7.36 9.33
N ARG A 19 -8.86 -7.83 9.17
CA ARG A 19 -7.69 -6.96 9.00
C ARG A 19 -7.37 -6.83 7.51
N ALA A 20 -7.71 -5.69 6.92
CA ALA A 20 -7.27 -5.36 5.57
C ALA A 20 -5.81 -4.85 5.61
N GLU A 21 -4.89 -5.64 5.08
CA GLU A 21 -3.47 -5.27 4.93
C GLU A 21 -3.30 -3.99 4.09
N TYR A 22 -4.30 -3.68 3.25
CA TYR A 22 -4.37 -2.54 2.34
C TYR A 22 -5.23 -1.37 2.87
N ARG A 23 -5.44 -1.25 4.17
CA ARG A 23 -6.38 -0.25 4.75
C ARG A 23 -6.19 1.21 4.27
N LEU A 24 -4.95 1.61 3.95
CA LEU A 24 -4.65 2.98 3.50
C LEU A 24 -5.05 3.24 2.04
N SER A 25 -5.16 2.19 1.23
CA SER A 25 -5.66 2.30 -0.15
C SER A 25 -7.16 2.01 -0.23
N LEU A 26 -7.71 1.21 0.69
CA LEU A 26 -9.12 0.83 0.77
C LEU A 26 -9.95 1.79 1.62
N ARG A 27 -9.83 3.09 1.36
CA ARG A 27 -10.56 4.10 2.14
C ARG A 27 -11.98 4.30 1.62
N ALA A 28 -12.84 4.87 2.45
CA ALA A 28 -14.21 5.18 2.06
C ALA A 28 -14.26 6.31 1.02
N ASP A 29 -13.41 7.34 1.18
CA ASP A 29 -13.36 8.53 0.32
C ASP A 29 -13.01 8.21 -1.14
N ASN A 30 -12.17 7.20 -1.39
CA ASN A 30 -11.69 6.85 -2.73
C ASN A 30 -12.40 5.60 -3.32
N ALA A 31 -13.49 5.14 -2.72
CA ALA A 31 -14.18 3.92 -3.15
C ALA A 31 -14.73 4.03 -4.57
N ASP A 32 -15.22 5.21 -4.95
CA ASP A 32 -15.68 5.51 -6.30
C ASP A 32 -14.56 5.40 -7.34
N GLN A 33 -13.37 5.96 -7.04
CA GLN A 33 -12.19 5.89 -7.89
C GLN A 33 -11.74 4.44 -8.13
N ARG A 34 -11.88 3.57 -7.12
CA ARG A 34 -11.48 2.16 -7.19
C ARG A 34 -12.50 1.27 -7.89
N LEU A 35 -13.79 1.46 -7.63
CA LEU A 35 -14.83 0.49 -8.01
C LEU A 35 -15.71 0.96 -9.17
N THR A 36 -15.93 2.26 -9.36
CA THR A 36 -16.79 2.76 -10.44
C THR A 36 -16.28 2.39 -11.83
N PRO A 37 -14.97 2.46 -12.14
CA PRO A 37 -14.47 2.00 -13.45
C PRO A 37 -14.78 0.53 -13.73
N LEU A 38 -14.68 -0.33 -12.70
CA LEU A 38 -15.02 -1.75 -12.82
C LEU A 38 -16.52 -1.94 -13.03
N GLY A 39 -17.34 -1.16 -12.33
CA GLY A 39 -18.79 -1.19 -12.48
C GLY A 39 -19.28 -0.73 -13.86
N ILE A 40 -18.67 0.31 -14.42
CA ILE A 40 -18.93 0.76 -15.80
C ILE A 40 -18.59 -0.35 -16.79
N LYS A 41 -17.45 -1.03 -16.60
CA LYS A 41 -17.01 -2.13 -17.48
C LYS A 41 -18.00 -3.29 -17.55
N ILE A 42 -18.72 -3.56 -16.46
CA ILE A 42 -19.72 -4.63 -16.38
C ILE A 42 -21.17 -4.12 -16.54
N ASP A 43 -21.34 -2.87 -16.95
CA ASP A 43 -22.64 -2.20 -17.15
C ASP A 43 -23.55 -2.17 -15.91
N CYS A 44 -22.98 -2.24 -14.70
CA CYS A 44 -23.76 -2.14 -13.45
C CYS A 44 -23.90 -0.70 -12.94
N VAL A 45 -23.26 0.27 -13.60
CA VAL A 45 -23.30 1.70 -13.26
C VAL A 45 -24.14 2.44 -14.30
N GLY A 46 -25.24 3.05 -13.87
CA GLY A 46 -26.12 3.83 -14.75
C GLY A 46 -25.40 4.99 -15.45
N LYS A 47 -25.90 5.38 -16.63
CA LYS A 47 -25.26 6.37 -17.53
C LYS A 47 -24.99 7.72 -16.85
N ASP A 48 -25.95 8.24 -16.08
CA ASP A 48 -25.79 9.54 -15.41
C ASP A 48 -24.67 9.51 -14.37
N ARG A 49 -24.62 8.44 -13.56
CA ARG A 49 -23.57 8.24 -12.56
C ARG A 49 -22.19 8.05 -13.21
N SER A 50 -22.14 7.32 -14.32
CA SER A 50 -20.91 7.17 -15.12
C SER A 50 -20.41 8.52 -15.63
N LYS A 51 -21.29 9.36 -16.17
CA LYS A 51 -20.94 10.71 -16.64
C LYS A 51 -20.38 11.60 -15.54
N ILE A 52 -21.03 11.62 -14.36
CA ILE A 52 -20.56 12.37 -13.20
C ILE A 52 -19.16 11.90 -12.77
N PHE A 53 -18.96 10.58 -12.69
CA PHE A 53 -17.68 10.00 -12.31
C PHE A 53 -16.56 10.36 -13.30
N LEU A 54 -16.81 10.25 -14.61
CA LEU A 54 -15.82 10.56 -15.64
C LEU A 54 -15.43 12.04 -15.64
N ASP A 55 -16.39 12.94 -15.41
CA ASP A 55 -16.11 14.37 -15.27
C ASP A 55 -15.26 14.66 -14.02
N LYS A 56 -15.62 14.07 -12.86
CA LYS A 56 -14.81 14.14 -11.64
C LYS A 56 -13.38 13.64 -11.89
N GLN A 57 -13.22 12.48 -12.53
CA GLN A 57 -11.92 11.89 -12.81
C GLN A 57 -11.07 12.79 -13.71
N LYS A 58 -11.66 13.37 -14.75
CA LYS A 58 -10.98 14.32 -15.64
C LYS A 58 -10.47 15.55 -14.87
N LYS A 59 -11.31 16.13 -14.02
CA LYS A 59 -10.96 17.31 -13.19
C LYS A 59 -9.82 16.99 -12.20
N LEU A 60 -9.89 15.84 -11.54
CA LEU A 60 -8.81 15.38 -10.64
C LEU A 60 -7.48 15.22 -11.38
N ILE A 61 -7.48 14.60 -12.56
CA ILE A 61 -6.27 14.44 -13.38
C ILE A 61 -5.64 15.80 -13.71
N GLN A 62 -6.46 16.77 -14.11
CA GLN A 62 -5.96 18.12 -14.43
C GLN A 62 -5.32 18.82 -13.23
N ILE A 63 -5.90 18.70 -12.02
CA ILE A 63 -5.29 19.23 -10.79
C ILE A 63 -3.96 18.51 -10.52
N LEU A 64 -3.94 17.18 -10.57
CA LEU A 64 -2.75 16.38 -10.28
C LEU A 64 -1.61 16.65 -11.27
N ASP A 65 -1.91 16.81 -12.56
CA ASP A 65 -0.90 17.08 -13.60
C ASP A 65 -0.29 18.48 -13.41
N HIS A 66 -1.10 19.46 -13.01
CA HIS A 66 -0.60 20.78 -12.66
C HIS A 66 0.28 20.75 -11.41
N LEU A 67 -0.14 20.04 -10.36
CA LEU A 67 0.66 19.86 -9.13
C LEU A 67 1.98 19.10 -9.37
N LYS A 68 2.02 18.18 -10.33
CA LYS A 68 3.25 17.45 -10.68
C LYS A 68 4.21 18.26 -11.53
N SER A 69 3.69 19.07 -12.46
CA SER A 69 4.50 19.84 -13.40
C SER A 69 5.09 21.11 -12.79
N ASN A 70 4.40 21.71 -11.81
CA ASN A 70 4.88 22.90 -11.12
C ASN A 70 5.83 22.54 -9.98
N LEU A 71 7.05 23.09 -10.06
CA LEU A 71 8.15 22.86 -9.14
C LEU A 71 8.49 24.15 -8.39
N ILE A 72 8.81 24.05 -7.11
CA ILE A 72 9.29 25.18 -6.29
C ILE A 72 10.66 24.87 -5.69
N SER A 73 11.52 25.88 -5.61
CA SER A 73 12.79 25.77 -4.88
C SER A 73 12.61 26.01 -3.36
N PRO A 74 13.52 25.51 -2.50
CA PRO A 74 13.50 25.81 -1.06
C PRO A 74 13.50 27.30 -0.70
N ASN A 75 14.18 28.12 -1.50
CA ASN A 75 14.22 29.57 -1.30
C ASN A 75 12.89 30.25 -1.63
N GLU A 76 12.22 29.83 -2.70
CA GLU A 76 10.91 30.35 -3.07
C GLU A 76 9.83 29.89 -2.09
N ALA A 77 9.88 28.62 -1.66
CA ALA A 77 8.95 28.08 -0.66
C ALA A 77 9.01 28.86 0.66
N SER A 78 10.22 29.25 1.09
CA SER A 78 10.43 30.07 2.30
C SER A 78 9.71 31.42 2.24
N LYS A 79 9.60 32.04 1.05
CA LYS A 79 8.86 33.32 0.86
C LYS A 79 7.35 33.18 1.12
N HIS A 80 6.84 31.94 1.07
CA HIS A 80 5.45 31.62 1.36
C HIS A 80 5.28 30.97 2.75
N ASP A 81 6.25 31.11 3.66
CA ASP A 81 6.25 30.48 5.00
C ASP A 81 6.25 28.94 4.97
N ILE A 82 6.73 28.34 3.88
CA ILE A 82 6.79 26.88 3.72
C ILE A 82 8.20 26.39 4.06
N LYS A 83 8.31 25.65 5.16
CA LYS A 83 9.57 25.06 5.61
C LYS A 83 9.81 23.71 4.93
N ILE A 84 10.63 23.73 3.88
CA ILE A 84 11.21 22.52 3.28
C ILE A 84 12.72 22.46 3.51
N ALA A 85 13.31 21.26 3.36
CA ALA A 85 14.74 21.09 3.52
C ALA A 85 15.52 21.98 2.54
N GLN A 86 16.53 22.68 3.04
CA GLN A 86 17.37 23.61 2.28
C GLN A 86 18.51 22.84 1.56
N ASP A 87 18.13 21.84 0.78
CA ASP A 87 19.02 20.95 0.03
C ASP A 87 19.18 21.36 -1.45
N GLY A 88 18.56 22.47 -1.85
CA GLY A 88 18.54 22.94 -3.24
C GLY A 88 17.63 22.11 -4.18
N VAL A 89 17.00 21.05 -3.68
CA VAL A 89 16.15 20.16 -4.49
C VAL A 89 14.78 20.81 -4.69
N LYS A 90 14.39 20.97 -5.96
CA LYS A 90 13.06 21.44 -6.33
C LYS A 90 12.01 20.37 -6.03
N ARG A 91 10.89 20.78 -5.45
CA ARG A 91 9.79 19.89 -5.07
C ARG A 91 8.53 20.25 -5.84
N SER A 92 7.79 19.24 -6.26
CA SER A 92 6.49 19.43 -6.92
C SER A 92 5.41 19.84 -5.93
N GLY A 93 4.35 20.48 -6.41
CA GLY A 93 3.18 20.79 -5.59
C GLY A 93 2.59 19.54 -4.92
N LEU A 94 2.62 18.39 -5.59
CA LEU A 94 2.16 17.13 -5.01
C LEU A 94 3.03 16.67 -3.83
N GLU A 95 4.36 16.85 -3.92
CA GLU A 95 5.28 16.52 -2.82
C GLU A 95 5.18 17.49 -1.64
N LEU A 96 4.88 18.76 -1.93
CA LEU A 96 4.57 19.75 -0.88
C LEU A 96 3.30 19.37 -0.14
N MET A 97 2.23 18.99 -0.84
CA MET A 97 0.97 18.57 -0.22
C MET A 97 1.12 17.36 0.72
N GLY A 98 2.17 16.54 0.54
CA GLY A 98 2.50 15.47 1.47
C GLY A 98 3.12 15.94 2.81
N GLN A 99 3.54 17.20 2.93
CA GLN A 99 4.13 17.76 4.15
C GLN A 99 3.07 18.07 5.21
N ARG A 100 3.48 18.03 6.48
CA ARG A 100 2.59 18.41 7.59
C ARG A 100 2.31 19.91 7.51
N ASN A 101 1.03 20.28 7.65
CA ASN A 101 0.52 21.67 7.69
C ASN A 101 0.41 22.41 6.34
N LEU A 102 0.35 21.69 5.21
CA LEU A 102 0.02 22.29 3.91
C LEU A 102 -1.36 21.86 3.43
N ASN A 103 -2.07 22.79 2.80
CA ASN A 103 -3.40 22.60 2.21
C ASN A 103 -3.46 23.26 0.82
N MET A 104 -4.50 22.96 0.06
CA MET A 104 -4.74 23.45 -1.29
C MET A 104 -4.86 24.97 -1.31
N ALA A 105 -5.42 25.59 -0.27
CA ALA A 105 -5.49 27.05 -0.17
C ALA A 105 -4.09 27.68 -0.21
N LYS A 106 -3.11 27.12 0.52
CA LYS A 106 -1.73 27.60 0.51
C LYS A 106 -1.03 27.32 -0.82
N ILE A 107 -1.25 26.15 -1.40
CA ILE A 107 -0.67 25.79 -2.72
C ILE A 107 -1.19 26.70 -3.83
N ARG A 108 -2.47 27.08 -3.79
CA ARG A 108 -3.06 28.04 -4.74
C ARG A 108 -2.47 29.44 -4.63
N GLN A 109 -1.97 29.85 -3.45
CA GLN A 109 -1.24 31.11 -3.30
C GLN A 109 0.12 31.07 -4.03
N ILE A 110 0.76 29.92 -4.10
CA ILE A 110 2.03 29.71 -4.80
C ILE A 110 1.79 29.66 -6.32
N TRP A 111 0.76 28.92 -6.73
CA TRP A 111 0.41 28.73 -8.13
C TRP A 111 -1.05 29.14 -8.40
N PRO A 112 -1.30 30.43 -8.64
CA PRO A 112 -2.65 30.94 -8.94
C PRO A 112 -3.26 30.36 -10.23
N THR A 113 -2.42 29.79 -11.12
CA THR A 113 -2.86 29.15 -12.37
C THR A 113 -3.44 27.75 -12.17
N LEU A 114 -3.39 27.20 -10.95
CA LEU A 114 -3.93 25.88 -10.62
C LEU A 114 -5.47 25.88 -10.82
N PRO A 115 -6.03 24.99 -11.66
CA PRO A 115 -7.48 24.94 -11.86
C PRO A 115 -8.21 24.66 -10.54
N SER A 116 -9.40 25.27 -10.38
CA SER A 116 -10.27 25.08 -9.22
C SER A 116 -11.63 24.57 -9.69
N TYR A 117 -12.08 23.47 -9.07
CA TYR A 117 -13.28 22.75 -9.46
C TYR A 117 -14.23 22.49 -8.28
N GLY A 118 -14.01 23.14 -7.13
CA GLY A 118 -14.78 22.98 -5.91
C GLY A 118 -13.97 22.38 -4.75
N ALA A 119 -14.44 22.62 -3.52
CA ALA A 119 -13.78 22.18 -2.30
C ALA A 119 -13.64 20.65 -2.22
N ASP A 120 -14.65 19.90 -2.63
CA ASP A 120 -14.64 18.43 -2.57
C ASP A 120 -13.46 17.80 -3.34
N LEU A 121 -13.04 18.40 -4.46
CA LEU A 121 -11.89 17.89 -5.23
C LEU A 121 -10.56 18.32 -4.62
N ASP A 122 -10.50 19.50 -4.03
CA ASP A 122 -9.33 19.97 -3.29
C ASP A 122 -9.09 19.08 -2.06
N ASP A 123 -10.16 18.77 -1.30
CA ASP A 123 -10.13 17.86 -0.17
C ASP A 123 -9.69 16.45 -0.59
N GLN A 124 -10.20 15.95 -1.72
CA GLN A 124 -9.78 14.65 -2.24
C GLN A 124 -8.28 14.62 -2.58
N VAL A 125 -7.78 15.66 -3.23
CA VAL A 125 -6.36 15.78 -3.59
C VAL A 125 -5.49 15.91 -2.35
N GLU A 126 -5.92 16.68 -1.34
CA GLU A 126 -5.29 16.77 -0.02
C GLU A 126 -5.15 15.41 0.64
N ILE A 127 -6.27 14.69 0.76
CA ILE A 127 -6.32 13.36 1.36
C ILE A 127 -5.37 12.42 0.61
N ASP A 128 -5.46 12.36 -0.72
CA ASP A 128 -4.63 11.49 -1.54
C ASP A 128 -3.13 11.82 -1.42
N ALA A 129 -2.77 13.11 -1.40
CA ALA A 129 -1.39 13.54 -1.24
C ALA A 129 -0.84 13.19 0.15
N HIS A 130 -1.60 13.41 1.22
CA HIS A 130 -1.20 13.02 2.58
C HIS A 130 -0.98 11.52 2.71
N TYR A 131 -1.88 10.70 2.16
CA TYR A 131 -1.74 9.25 2.20
C TYR A 131 -0.65 8.71 1.26
N SER A 132 -0.29 9.44 0.20
CA SER A 132 0.69 8.99 -0.80
C SER A 132 2.04 8.58 -0.20
N GLY A 133 2.55 9.32 0.80
CA GLY A 133 3.79 8.99 1.49
C GLY A 133 3.69 7.67 2.27
N TYR A 134 2.58 7.46 2.97
CA TYR A 134 2.32 6.22 3.69
C TYR A 134 2.08 5.04 2.75
N LEU A 135 1.39 5.27 1.62
CA LEU A 135 1.14 4.26 0.59
C LEU A 135 2.44 3.80 -0.08
N LYS A 136 3.38 4.73 -0.33
CA LYS A 136 4.70 4.38 -0.88
C LYS A 136 5.49 3.50 0.09
N ARG A 137 5.48 3.85 1.38
CA ARG A 137 6.10 3.03 2.44
C ARG A 137 5.42 1.66 2.55
N GLN A 138 4.10 1.62 2.64
CA GLN A 138 3.33 0.38 2.70
C GLN A 138 3.58 -0.51 1.48
N SER A 139 3.66 0.06 0.28
CA SER A 139 3.98 -0.70 -0.94
C SER A 139 5.38 -1.30 -0.90
N HIS A 140 6.36 -0.57 -0.35
CA HIS A 140 7.70 -1.09 -0.13
C HIS A 140 7.71 -2.23 0.88
N ASP A 141 7.01 -2.07 2.00
CA ASP A 141 6.87 -3.09 3.04
C ASP A 141 6.19 -4.36 2.48
N ILE A 142 5.13 -4.19 1.68
CA ILE A 142 4.43 -5.29 0.99
C ILE A 142 5.33 -5.96 -0.04
N ALA A 143 6.10 -5.20 -0.82
CA ALA A 143 7.02 -5.75 -1.81
C ALA A 143 8.15 -6.55 -1.14
N ALA A 144 8.70 -6.03 -0.04
CA ALA A 144 9.68 -6.74 0.77
C ALA A 144 9.07 -8.03 1.36
N PHE A 145 7.86 -7.95 1.92
CA PHE A 145 7.15 -9.10 2.46
C PHE A 145 6.85 -10.16 1.38
N LYS A 146 6.32 -9.76 0.20
CA LYS A 146 6.08 -10.68 -0.93
C LYS A 146 7.36 -11.33 -1.45
N LYS A 147 8.46 -10.57 -1.48
CA LYS A 147 9.77 -11.12 -1.83
C LYS A 147 10.17 -12.21 -0.85
N ASP A 148 9.99 -11.97 0.45
CA ASP A 148 10.28 -12.97 1.48
C ASP A 148 9.30 -14.16 1.42
N GLU A 149 8.01 -13.94 1.15
CA GLU A 149 7.02 -15.02 0.95
C GLU A 149 7.39 -15.92 -0.24
N SER A 150 7.90 -15.34 -1.33
CA SER A 150 8.27 -16.07 -2.55
C SER A 150 9.53 -16.92 -2.42
N ILE A 151 10.24 -16.81 -1.29
CA ILE A 151 11.45 -17.60 -1.03
C ILE A 151 11.08 -19.08 -1.00
N LYS A 152 11.70 -19.83 -1.90
CA LYS A 152 11.52 -21.28 -2.00
C LYS A 152 12.16 -21.96 -0.81
N ILE A 153 11.40 -22.86 -0.19
CA ILE A 153 11.91 -23.77 0.82
C ILE A 153 12.49 -24.99 0.09
N PRO A 154 13.74 -25.39 0.37
CA PRO A 154 14.33 -26.58 -0.25
C PRO A 154 13.51 -27.85 0.03
N ASP A 155 13.24 -28.66 -1.00
CA ASP A 155 12.38 -29.85 -0.89
C ASP A 155 12.89 -30.87 0.13
N LYS A 156 14.20 -30.93 0.37
CA LYS A 156 14.87 -31.85 1.32
C LYS A 156 15.28 -31.18 2.64
N ILE A 157 14.56 -30.14 3.05
CA ILE A 157 14.80 -29.54 4.38
C ILE A 157 14.42 -30.54 5.47
N ASP A 158 15.32 -30.70 6.44
CA ASP A 158 15.01 -31.39 7.69
C ASP A 158 14.51 -30.35 8.69
N TYR A 159 13.25 -30.44 9.10
CA TYR A 159 12.66 -29.50 10.05
C TYR A 159 13.06 -29.78 11.50
N ASP A 160 13.67 -30.92 11.80
CA ASP A 160 14.06 -31.27 13.18
C ASP A 160 15.24 -30.45 13.68
N ILE A 161 16.11 -30.00 12.76
CA ILE A 161 17.32 -29.21 13.05
C ILE A 161 17.00 -27.84 13.69
N PHE A 162 15.77 -27.36 13.58
CA PHE A 162 15.38 -26.05 14.08
C PHE A 162 15.06 -26.09 15.58
N SER A 163 16.02 -25.75 16.44
CA SER A 163 15.82 -25.71 17.90
C SER A 163 14.79 -24.66 18.35
N GLY A 164 14.57 -23.60 17.58
CA GLY A 164 13.60 -22.54 17.89
C GLY A 164 12.16 -22.79 17.41
N LEU A 165 11.86 -23.96 16.81
CA LEU A 165 10.51 -24.34 16.41
C LEU A 165 9.90 -25.31 17.42
N SER A 166 8.62 -25.11 17.76
CA SER A 166 7.88 -26.08 18.60
C SER A 166 7.69 -27.41 17.86
N ASN A 167 7.55 -28.50 18.62
CA ASN A 167 7.30 -29.82 18.05
C ASN A 167 6.01 -29.85 17.22
N GLU A 168 4.99 -29.09 17.61
CA GLU A 168 3.76 -28.95 16.85
C GLU A 168 4.01 -28.33 15.47
N ILE A 169 4.76 -27.20 15.42
CA ILE A 169 5.09 -26.51 14.18
C ILE A 169 5.96 -27.41 13.29
N LYS A 170 6.97 -28.08 13.85
CA LYS A 170 7.80 -29.05 13.12
C LYS A 170 6.96 -30.14 12.48
N SER A 171 6.01 -30.71 13.23
CA SER A 171 5.12 -31.75 12.75
C SER A 171 4.23 -31.26 11.61
N LYS A 172 3.60 -30.08 11.77
CA LYS A 172 2.78 -29.43 10.73
C LYS A 172 3.59 -29.14 9.46
N LEU A 173 4.82 -28.63 9.58
CA LEU A 173 5.71 -28.35 8.43
C LEU A 173 6.15 -29.62 7.69
N LYS A 174 6.40 -30.73 8.41
CA LYS A 174 6.72 -32.03 7.81
C LYS A 174 5.56 -32.63 7.04
N ILE A 175 4.33 -32.49 7.55
CA ILE A 175 3.12 -33.00 6.90
C ILE A 175 2.79 -32.16 5.67
N ILE A 176 2.72 -30.84 5.82
CA ILE A 176 2.25 -29.92 4.77
C ILE A 176 3.32 -29.68 3.70
N ARG A 177 4.61 -29.77 4.07
CA ARG A 177 5.78 -29.51 3.21
C ARG A 177 5.60 -28.26 2.35
N PRO A 178 5.51 -27.07 2.95
CA PRO A 178 5.32 -25.84 2.19
C PRO A 178 6.49 -25.62 1.21
N LYS A 179 6.16 -25.24 -0.03
CA LYS A 179 7.15 -24.96 -1.08
C LYS A 179 7.76 -23.56 -0.97
N THR A 180 7.07 -22.66 -0.26
CA THR A 180 7.45 -21.26 -0.11
C THR A 180 7.28 -20.81 1.34
N LEU A 181 8.05 -19.80 1.75
CA LEU A 181 7.94 -19.24 3.09
C LEU A 181 6.53 -18.65 3.35
N GLY A 182 5.91 -18.06 2.32
CA GLY A 182 4.53 -17.58 2.40
C GLY A 182 3.51 -18.70 2.64
N GLN A 183 3.70 -19.86 2.01
CA GLN A 183 2.86 -21.03 2.28
C GLN A 183 3.05 -21.52 3.73
N ALA A 184 4.28 -21.48 4.25
CA ALA A 184 4.56 -21.85 5.64
C ALA A 184 3.86 -20.91 6.64
N LEU A 185 3.85 -19.60 6.38
CA LEU A 185 3.21 -18.58 7.23
C LEU A 185 1.69 -18.71 7.33
N ARG A 186 1.04 -19.35 6.35
CA ARG A 186 -0.42 -19.58 6.35
C ARG A 186 -0.83 -20.87 7.09
N ILE A 187 0.15 -21.67 7.52
CA ILE A 187 -0.12 -22.85 8.32
C ILE A 187 -0.54 -22.40 9.71
N ASP A 188 -1.66 -22.92 10.17
CA ASP A 188 -2.19 -22.62 11.50
C ASP A 188 -1.17 -22.91 12.61
N GLY A 189 -0.96 -21.94 13.50
CA GLY A 189 0.04 -21.99 14.57
C GLY A 189 1.47 -21.61 14.16
N VAL A 190 1.76 -21.34 12.88
CA VAL A 190 3.08 -20.81 12.49
C VAL A 190 3.16 -19.34 12.83
N THR A 191 4.08 -19.01 13.74
CA THR A 191 4.29 -17.63 14.19
C THR A 191 5.27 -16.86 13.29
N PRO A 192 5.26 -15.52 13.31
CA PRO A 192 6.28 -14.72 12.63
C PRO A 192 7.72 -15.08 13.07
N ALA A 193 7.91 -15.48 14.33
CA ALA A 193 9.21 -15.93 14.83
C ALA A 193 9.68 -17.23 14.15
N ALA A 194 8.78 -18.19 13.94
CA ALA A 194 9.07 -19.43 13.21
C ALA A 194 9.48 -19.15 11.74
N ALA A 195 8.82 -18.19 11.09
CA ALA A 195 9.17 -17.78 9.73
C ALA A 195 10.56 -17.13 9.65
N ILE A 196 10.95 -16.34 10.64
CA ILE A 196 12.30 -15.73 10.71
C ILE A 196 13.39 -16.81 10.84
N ILE A 197 13.15 -17.85 11.64
CA ILE A 197 14.07 -18.98 11.82
C ILE A 197 14.28 -19.73 10.49
N LEU A 198 13.19 -20.03 9.78
CA LEU A 198 13.24 -20.66 8.44
C LEU A 198 13.97 -19.78 7.43
N LEU A 199 13.66 -18.48 7.40
CA LEU A 199 14.27 -17.49 6.51
C LEU A 199 15.79 -17.41 6.72
N GLY A 200 16.25 -17.37 7.98
CA GLY A 200 17.66 -17.32 8.34
C GLY A 200 18.44 -18.54 7.82
N TYR A 201 17.87 -19.74 7.96
CA TYR A 201 18.47 -20.96 7.43
C TYR A 201 18.55 -20.95 5.90
N ILE A 202 17.46 -20.59 5.21
CA ILE A 202 17.43 -20.54 3.74
C ILE A 202 18.47 -19.54 3.22
N LYS A 203 18.56 -18.34 3.80
CA LYS A 203 19.56 -17.32 3.42
C LYS A 203 21.00 -17.79 3.66
N SER A 204 21.27 -18.50 4.75
CA SER A 204 22.61 -19.03 5.04
C SER A 204 23.04 -20.14 4.06
N LYS A 205 22.11 -21.01 3.64
CA LYS A 205 22.34 -22.04 2.62
C LYS A 205 22.60 -21.43 1.23
N ILE A 206 21.85 -20.40 0.85
CA ILE A 206 22.04 -19.70 -0.43
C ILE A 206 23.43 -19.04 -0.48
N LYS A 207 23.84 -18.36 0.59
CA LYS A 207 25.14 -17.67 0.66
C LYS A 207 26.35 -18.62 0.57
N ARG A 208 26.20 -19.87 1.04
CA ARG A 208 27.21 -20.94 0.93
C ARG A 208 27.26 -21.61 -0.44
N ALA A 209 26.24 -21.47 -1.27
CA ALA A 209 26.21 -22.02 -2.63
C ALA A 209 26.73 -21.03 -3.68
N SER A 210 26.80 -19.74 -3.33
CA SER A 210 27.29 -18.65 -4.17
C SER A 210 28.73 -18.21 -3.87
N ALA A 211 29.41 -18.89 -2.94
CA ALA A 211 30.81 -18.70 -2.56
C ALA A 211 31.57 -19.98 -2.87
#